data_AF-A0A421JTG3-F1
#
_entry.id   AF-A0A421JTG3-F1
#
_cell.length_a   1.000
_cell.length_b   1.000
_cell.length_c   1.000
_cell.angle_alpha   90.00
_cell.angle_beta   90.00
_cell.angle_gamma   90.00
#
_symmetry.space_group_name_H-M   'P 1'
#
loop_
_entity.id
_entity.type
_entity.pdbx_description
1 polymer ?
#
loop_
_entity_poly.entity_id
_entity_poly.type
_entity_poly.pdbx_seq_one_letter_code
_entity_poly.pdbx_strand_id
1 'polypeptide(L)'
;MLTRCYLRHQYKLRISIRWLNTSSSDKSITFVPSSTPYSDKYYQPVITEGSLGFSKLIIPKDFRANNQELTPDDTFQDKQLELQEIVNSFNSPIDVSIGYGSGILPQDGYDKTSSMTTTPTNQQLDFIHIVPNTQEFHKQNLVQNPKHYSFKHLSFINFIQGTGIYFNPFVLINNTLVKYGIISTKSALLDLCEWNSLYFAGRLQKPVNIIKDEDLRIKFLNQYNLKNAMTISIILLQQPQFTELELYQQITKLSYLGDFRMKIGGENPNKVKNIVNKQFTHFKKLYEPILQFFIHNNYLIILDNDPINRTFKKNLNTNNKIKLISTLPLQFRKQLYQQYYDKSIKDIAKDKQLAKHITKVISRTIQISSIKQAIRGVFTAGIVKSVKYAWAKQVKFWQAKAKV
;
A
#
# COMPACT_ATOMS: atom_id res chain seq x y z
N MET A 1 -18.75 61.26 -28.93
CA MET A 1 -18.15 61.91 -30.12
C MET A 1 -17.15 62.95 -29.60
N LEU A 2 -15.83 62.70 -29.75
CA LEU A 2 -14.71 63.69 -29.76
C LEU A 2 -14.49 64.54 -28.48
N THR A 3 -13.31 64.85 -27.93
CA THR A 3 -11.87 64.50 -28.05
C THR A 3 -11.11 65.38 -27.02
N ARG A 4 -9.83 65.04 -26.78
CA ARG A 4 -8.68 65.88 -26.29
C ARG A 4 -8.20 65.52 -24.88
N CYS A 5 -7.09 64.78 -24.74
CA CYS A 5 -5.68 65.18 -24.91
C CYS A 5 -5.25 66.33 -24.00
N TYR A 6 -4.48 66.00 -22.96
CA TYR A 6 -3.60 66.92 -22.24
C TYR A 6 -2.17 66.36 -22.30
N LEU A 7 -1.23 67.22 -22.72
CA LEU A 7 0.19 66.97 -22.93
C LEU A 7 1.01 67.86 -21.98
N ARG A 8 2.07 67.28 -21.39
CA ARG A 8 3.36 67.90 -20.95
C ARG A 8 3.30 68.97 -19.84
N HIS A 9 4.26 69.16 -18.95
CA HIS A 9 5.65 68.73 -18.76
C HIS A 9 6.05 69.04 -17.31
N GLN A 10 7.09 68.35 -16.78
CA GLN A 10 8.21 68.84 -15.93
C GLN A 10 8.53 67.86 -14.78
N TYR A 11 9.75 67.52 -14.36
CA TYR A 11 11.15 67.85 -14.71
C TYR A 11 12.02 66.63 -14.38
N LYS A 12 13.14 66.47 -15.12
CA LYS A 12 14.24 65.54 -14.81
C LYS A 12 15.11 66.10 -13.69
N LEU A 13 15.53 65.25 -12.75
CA LEU A 13 16.85 65.36 -12.11
C LEU A 13 17.57 64.01 -12.21
N ARG A 14 18.77 64.05 -12.77
CA ARG A 14 19.68 62.94 -13.02
C ARG A 14 20.78 63.05 -11.96
N ILE A 15 20.95 62.04 -11.11
CA ILE A 15 22.18 61.84 -10.36
C ILE A 15 22.65 60.42 -10.63
N SER A 16 23.88 60.34 -11.13
CA SER A 16 24.61 59.14 -11.53
C SER A 16 25.12 58.41 -10.29
N ILE A 17 24.86 57.10 -10.17
CA ILE A 17 25.56 56.23 -9.23
C ILE A 17 26.13 55.02 -9.99
N ARG A 18 27.44 54.91 -9.80
CA ARG A 18 28.43 53.92 -10.24
C ARG A 18 27.92 52.47 -10.16
N TRP A 19 28.07 51.74 -11.26
CA TRP A 19 27.91 50.28 -11.30
C TRP A 19 29.06 49.61 -10.55
N LEU A 20 28.75 48.98 -9.41
CA LEU A 20 29.58 47.92 -8.84
C LEU A 20 28.96 46.59 -9.24
N ASN A 21 29.73 45.80 -9.98
CA ASN A 21 29.44 44.41 -10.29
C ASN A 21 29.32 43.60 -9.00
N THR A 22 28.13 43.09 -8.71
CA THR A 22 27.95 41.91 -7.86
C THR A 22 27.07 40.92 -8.62
N SER A 23 27.75 40.02 -9.34
CA SER A 23 27.19 38.78 -9.85
C SER A 23 26.98 37.82 -8.67
N SER A 24 25.75 37.69 -8.20
CA SER A 24 25.29 36.50 -7.49
C SER A 24 23.81 36.32 -7.76
N SER A 25 23.50 35.63 -8.86
CA SER A 25 22.18 35.06 -9.08
C SER A 25 21.96 33.97 -8.02
N ASP A 26 21.34 34.33 -6.90
CA ASP A 26 20.74 33.36 -5.99
C ASP A 26 19.58 32.69 -6.73
N LYS A 27 19.90 31.62 -7.45
CA LYS A 27 18.90 30.63 -7.86
C LYS A 27 18.41 30.00 -6.57
N SER A 28 17.27 30.46 -6.06
CA SER A 28 16.51 29.73 -5.06
C SER A 28 16.35 28.29 -5.56
N ILE A 29 17.09 27.36 -4.96
CA ILE A 29 16.92 25.93 -5.22
C ILE A 29 15.55 25.60 -4.64
N THR A 30 14.51 25.68 -5.46
CA THR A 30 13.19 25.18 -5.10
C THR A 30 13.36 23.68 -4.91
N PHE A 31 13.42 23.25 -3.65
CA PHE A 31 13.43 21.84 -3.28
C PHE A 31 12.12 21.24 -3.77
N VAL A 32 12.16 20.55 -4.91
CA VAL A 32 11.00 19.81 -5.42
C VAL A 32 10.89 18.54 -4.58
N PRO A 33 9.80 18.35 -3.81
CA PRO A 33 9.62 17.13 -3.03
C PRO A 33 9.74 15.90 -3.93
N SER A 34 10.41 14.85 -3.44
CA SER A 34 10.56 13.61 -4.20
C SER A 34 9.23 12.92 -4.48
N SER A 35 8.18 13.18 -3.67
CA SER A 35 6.82 12.70 -3.89
C SER A 35 5.84 13.86 -3.84
N THR A 36 4.79 13.82 -4.66
CA THR A 36 3.72 14.82 -4.62
C THR A 36 3.08 14.83 -3.23
N PRO A 37 2.98 15.99 -2.56
CA PRO A 37 2.31 16.09 -1.27
C PRO A 37 0.87 15.57 -1.34
N TYR A 38 0.46 14.83 -0.31
CA TYR A 38 -0.90 14.29 -0.27
C TYR A 38 -1.92 15.42 -0.08
N SER A 39 -3.02 15.37 -0.86
CA SER A 39 -4.17 16.26 -0.68
C SER A 39 -5.45 15.51 -1.06
N ASP A 40 -6.45 15.56 -0.18
CA ASP A 40 -7.78 14.99 -0.44
C ASP A 40 -8.46 15.63 -1.67
N LYS A 41 -8.01 16.80 -2.14
CA LYS A 41 -8.53 17.46 -3.35
C LYS A 41 -8.44 16.55 -4.58
N TYR A 42 -7.33 15.84 -4.75
CA TYR A 42 -7.11 14.96 -5.91
C TYR A 42 -7.96 13.69 -5.88
N TYR A 43 -8.48 13.34 -4.70
CA TYR A 43 -9.26 12.12 -4.48
C TYR A 43 -10.74 12.41 -4.25
N GLN A 44 -11.21 13.66 -4.42
CA GLN A 44 -12.62 14.02 -4.18
C GLN A 44 -13.62 13.11 -4.91
N PRO A 45 -13.45 12.78 -6.21
CA PRO A 45 -14.40 11.91 -6.89
C PRO A 45 -14.57 10.53 -6.23
N VAL A 46 -13.47 9.92 -5.78
CA VAL A 46 -13.53 8.62 -5.10
C VAL A 46 -13.97 8.73 -3.64
N ILE A 47 -13.67 9.85 -2.99
CA ILE A 47 -14.17 10.13 -1.65
C ILE A 47 -15.70 10.22 -1.68
N THR A 48 -16.28 10.96 -2.63
CA THR A 48 -17.73 11.23 -2.67
C THR A 48 -18.53 10.13 -3.34
N GLU A 49 -18.06 9.60 -4.48
CA GLU A 49 -18.80 8.68 -5.35
C GLU A 49 -18.25 7.25 -5.32
N GLY A 50 -17.12 7.02 -4.62
CA GLY A 50 -16.46 5.73 -4.59
C GLY A 50 -15.96 5.33 -5.98
N SER A 51 -16.10 4.06 -6.32
CA SER A 51 -15.69 3.52 -7.62
C SER A 51 -16.37 4.15 -8.84
N LEU A 52 -17.56 4.74 -8.68
CA LEU A 52 -18.24 5.48 -9.75
C LEU A 52 -17.51 6.77 -10.12
N GLY A 53 -16.70 7.31 -9.20
CA GLY A 53 -15.88 8.49 -9.41
C GLY A 53 -14.61 8.24 -10.24
N PHE A 54 -14.29 7.01 -10.63
CA PHE A 54 -13.05 6.71 -11.36
C PHE A 54 -12.95 7.44 -12.71
N SER A 55 -14.06 7.63 -13.42
CA SER A 55 -14.07 8.36 -14.69
C SER A 55 -13.80 9.86 -14.53
N LYS A 56 -13.95 10.39 -13.31
CA LYS A 56 -13.74 11.80 -12.95
C LYS A 56 -12.39 12.04 -12.28
N LEU A 57 -11.60 10.99 -12.03
CA LEU A 57 -10.27 11.13 -11.43
C LEU A 57 -9.32 11.83 -12.40
N ILE A 58 -8.70 12.89 -11.93
CA ILE A 58 -7.66 13.62 -12.66
C ILE A 58 -6.35 13.41 -11.90
N ILE A 59 -5.45 12.62 -12.49
CA ILE A 59 -4.09 12.48 -11.99
C ILE A 59 -3.30 13.72 -12.44
N PRO A 60 -2.68 14.49 -11.53
CA PRO A 60 -1.83 15.63 -11.90
C PRO A 60 -0.72 15.19 -12.87
N LYS A 61 -0.43 16.03 -13.87
CA LYS A 61 0.60 15.70 -14.90
C LYS A 61 1.99 15.50 -14.28
N ASP A 62 2.27 16.18 -13.18
CA ASP A 62 3.51 16.16 -12.42
C ASP A 62 3.42 15.22 -11.20
N PHE A 63 2.43 14.33 -11.15
CA PHE A 63 2.27 13.40 -10.04
C PHE A 63 3.48 12.47 -9.90
N ARG A 64 4.05 12.43 -8.70
CA ARG A 64 5.19 11.61 -8.30
C ARG A 64 4.86 10.84 -7.04
N ALA A 65 5.22 9.56 -7.02
CA ALA A 65 4.96 8.65 -5.91
C ALA A 65 6.20 7.87 -5.48
N ASN A 66 7.37 8.53 -5.50
CA ASN A 66 8.65 7.91 -5.18
C ASN A 66 8.73 7.39 -3.73
N ASN A 67 7.83 7.83 -2.84
CA ASN A 67 7.64 7.23 -1.51
C ASN A 67 7.28 5.74 -1.58
N GLN A 68 6.66 5.29 -2.67
CA GLN A 68 6.24 3.90 -2.87
C GLN A 68 7.30 3.04 -3.57
N GLU A 69 8.43 3.64 -3.95
CA GLU A 69 9.56 2.94 -4.56
C GLU A 69 10.60 2.58 -3.51
N LEU A 70 11.26 1.44 -3.67
CA LEU A 70 12.40 1.10 -2.83
C LEU A 70 13.60 1.98 -3.22
N THR A 71 14.45 2.29 -2.25
CA THR A 71 15.68 3.04 -2.54
C THR A 71 16.70 2.06 -3.11
N PRO A 72 17.25 2.29 -4.31
CA PRO A 72 18.26 1.42 -4.87
C PRO A 72 19.54 1.49 -4.01
N ASP A 73 20.09 0.34 -3.66
CA ASP A 73 21.52 0.16 -3.38
C ASP A 73 22.08 -0.82 -4.43
N ASP A 74 23.40 -0.90 -4.56
CA ASP A 74 24.04 -1.71 -5.61
C ASP A 74 23.62 -3.18 -5.55
N THR A 75 23.43 -3.71 -4.33
CA THR A 75 22.98 -5.10 -4.12
C THR A 75 21.51 -5.31 -4.50
N PHE A 76 20.69 -4.27 -4.34
CA PHE A 76 19.29 -4.28 -4.72
C PHE A 76 19.09 -4.14 -6.22
N GLN A 77 20.02 -3.49 -6.94
CA GLN A 77 19.95 -3.32 -8.39
C GLN A 77 20.04 -4.66 -9.13
N ASP A 78 21.00 -5.52 -8.77
CA ASP A 78 21.13 -6.87 -9.36
C ASP A 78 19.88 -7.72 -9.09
N LYS A 79 19.38 -7.65 -7.85
CA LYS A 79 18.14 -8.33 -7.47
C LYS A 79 16.94 -7.79 -8.26
N GLN A 80 16.90 -6.49 -8.54
CA GLN A 80 15.83 -5.89 -9.32
C GLN A 80 15.81 -6.43 -10.75
N LEU A 81 16.98 -6.61 -11.38
CA LEU A 81 17.10 -7.21 -12.71
C LEU A 81 16.60 -8.65 -12.73
N GLU A 82 16.99 -9.49 -11.76
CA GLU A 82 16.48 -10.86 -11.63
C GLU A 82 14.95 -10.90 -11.51
N LEU A 83 14.39 -10.03 -10.67
CA LEU A 83 12.93 -9.91 -10.50
C LEU A 83 12.23 -9.47 -11.80
N GLN A 84 12.85 -8.57 -12.56
CA GLN A 84 12.33 -8.11 -13.84
C GLN A 84 12.39 -9.21 -14.91
N GLU A 85 13.46 -10.00 -14.97
CA GLU A 85 13.56 -11.16 -15.87
C GLU A 85 12.45 -12.18 -15.62
N ILE A 86 12.15 -12.48 -14.35
CA ILE A 86 11.02 -13.35 -13.99
C ILE A 86 9.71 -12.78 -14.51
N VAL A 87 9.46 -11.47 -14.33
CA VAL A 87 8.23 -10.81 -14.81
C VAL A 87 8.16 -10.79 -16.33
N ASN A 88 9.29 -10.55 -17.01
CA ASN A 88 9.38 -10.48 -18.47
C ASN A 88 9.31 -11.85 -19.15
N SER A 89 9.45 -12.94 -18.38
CA SER A 89 9.27 -14.30 -18.90
C SER A 89 7.83 -14.64 -19.29
N PHE A 90 6.83 -13.87 -18.81
CA PHE A 90 5.43 -14.07 -19.17
C PHE A 90 5.11 -13.40 -20.52
N ASN A 91 4.53 -14.16 -21.45
CA ASN A 91 4.11 -13.61 -22.75
C ASN A 91 2.87 -12.72 -22.63
N SER A 92 2.04 -12.97 -21.62
CA SER A 92 0.83 -12.19 -21.37
C SER A 92 1.15 -10.81 -20.80
N PRO A 93 0.40 -9.76 -21.20
CA PRO A 93 0.63 -8.42 -20.69
C PRO A 93 0.39 -8.34 -19.18
N ILE A 94 1.33 -7.70 -18.49
CA ILE A 94 1.27 -7.36 -17.07
C ILE A 94 1.46 -5.86 -16.97
N ASP A 95 0.42 -5.14 -16.51
CA ASP A 95 0.47 -3.67 -16.36
C ASP A 95 1.39 -3.31 -15.19
N VAL A 96 1.21 -3.98 -14.06
CA VAL A 96 1.98 -3.72 -12.83
C VAL A 96 2.35 -5.03 -12.18
N SER A 97 3.60 -5.16 -11.72
CA SER A 97 4.08 -6.31 -10.98
C SER A 97 4.63 -5.88 -9.63
N ILE A 98 4.14 -6.49 -8.57
CA ILE A 98 4.51 -6.16 -7.19
C ILE A 98 5.16 -7.37 -6.54
N GLY A 99 6.42 -7.21 -6.16
CA GLY A 99 7.21 -8.14 -5.38
C GLY A 99 7.08 -7.90 -3.88
N TYR A 100 6.94 -8.97 -3.11
CA TYR A 100 6.51 -8.87 -1.73
C TYR A 100 6.98 -10.07 -0.87
N GLY A 101 6.83 -9.98 0.45
CA GLY A 101 7.20 -11.08 1.35
C GLY A 101 8.69 -11.12 1.68
N SER A 102 9.09 -12.07 2.52
CA SER A 102 10.46 -12.14 3.06
C SER A 102 11.53 -12.42 2.02
N GLY A 103 11.17 -13.08 0.90
CA GLY A 103 12.07 -13.36 -0.21
C GLY A 103 12.49 -12.12 -0.99
N ILE A 104 11.63 -11.10 -1.04
CA ILE A 104 11.89 -9.86 -1.76
C ILE A 104 12.41 -8.78 -0.80
N LEU A 105 11.73 -8.62 0.34
CA LEU A 105 12.11 -7.69 1.40
C LEU A 105 12.36 -8.47 2.70
N PRO A 106 13.60 -8.51 3.25
CA PRO A 106 13.90 -9.30 4.43
C PRO A 106 13.03 -8.94 5.64
N GLN A 107 12.90 -9.89 6.58
CA GLN A 107 12.15 -9.75 7.85
C GLN A 107 13.00 -10.30 9.00
N ASP A 108 12.86 -9.79 10.22
CA ASP A 108 13.60 -10.31 11.39
C ASP A 108 13.21 -11.76 11.74
N GLY A 109 14.21 -12.58 12.05
CA GLY A 109 14.06 -14.02 12.32
C GLY A 109 14.19 -14.92 11.08
N TYR A 110 14.58 -14.34 9.93
CA TYR A 110 14.97 -15.06 8.72
C TYR A 110 16.47 -14.80 8.45
N ASP A 111 17.33 -15.35 9.31
CA ASP A 111 18.77 -15.31 9.06
C ASP A 111 19.07 -16.16 7.81
N LYS A 112 19.89 -15.61 6.91
CA LYS A 112 20.40 -16.32 5.72
C LYS A 112 21.36 -17.42 6.16
N THR A 113 20.87 -18.52 6.70
CA THR A 113 21.64 -19.76 6.83
C THR A 113 21.41 -20.61 5.59
N SER A 114 22.17 -20.35 4.52
CA SER A 114 22.56 -21.31 3.46
C SER A 114 23.55 -20.58 2.54
N SER A 115 24.87 -20.65 2.73
CA SER A 115 25.79 -21.71 2.29
C SER A 115 25.76 -22.00 0.78
N MET A 116 26.93 -21.90 0.16
CA MET A 116 27.29 -22.30 -1.22
C MET A 116 26.87 -23.74 -1.53
N THR A 117 25.60 -23.97 -1.88
CA THR A 117 25.14 -25.25 -2.40
C THR A 117 24.17 -25.02 -3.55
N THR A 118 24.29 -25.80 -4.61
CA THR A 118 23.55 -25.79 -5.88
C THR A 118 22.06 -26.19 -5.75
N THR A 119 21.52 -26.16 -4.54
CA THR A 119 20.10 -26.39 -4.26
C THR A 119 19.33 -25.07 -4.37
N PRO A 120 18.14 -25.05 -5.02
CA PRO A 120 17.32 -23.85 -5.08
C PRO A 120 17.10 -23.31 -3.68
N THR A 121 17.35 -22.01 -3.50
CA THR A 121 17.16 -21.34 -2.22
C THR A 121 15.76 -21.67 -1.71
N ASN A 122 15.65 -22.21 -0.50
CA ASN A 122 14.36 -22.65 0.08
C ASN A 122 13.34 -21.51 0.27
N GLN A 123 13.70 -20.28 -0.11
CA GLN A 123 12.89 -19.08 0.06
C GLN A 123 12.13 -18.74 -1.23
N GLN A 124 10.81 -18.94 -1.18
CA GLN A 124 9.91 -18.58 -2.26
C GLN A 124 9.78 -17.05 -2.41
N LEU A 125 9.85 -16.56 -3.65
CA LEU A 125 9.55 -15.18 -4.03
C LEU A 125 8.05 -15.01 -4.27
N ASP A 126 7.41 -14.02 -3.64
CA ASP A 126 5.97 -13.76 -3.77
C ASP A 126 5.70 -12.54 -4.67
N PHE A 127 4.87 -12.73 -5.69
CA PHE A 127 4.45 -11.68 -6.63
C PHE A 127 2.94 -11.52 -6.68
N ILE A 128 2.47 -10.32 -7.01
CA ILE A 128 1.12 -10.05 -7.51
C ILE A 128 1.27 -9.29 -8.83
N HIS A 129 0.73 -9.86 -9.90
CA HIS A 129 0.64 -9.25 -11.22
C HIS A 129 -0.77 -8.70 -11.42
N ILE A 130 -0.83 -7.42 -11.76
CA ILE A 130 -2.04 -6.69 -12.12
C ILE A 130 -2.11 -6.71 -13.64
N VAL A 131 -3.23 -7.23 -14.16
CA VAL A 131 -3.41 -7.46 -15.60
C VAL A 131 -4.70 -6.83 -16.09
N PRO A 132 -4.79 -6.40 -17.35
CA PRO A 132 -6.02 -5.80 -17.90
C PRO A 132 -7.21 -6.76 -17.82
N ASN A 133 -6.99 -8.01 -18.19
CA ASN A 133 -8.00 -9.06 -18.24
C ASN A 133 -7.41 -10.39 -17.75
N THR A 134 -7.94 -10.91 -16.64
CA THR A 134 -7.43 -12.14 -16.03
C THR A 134 -7.78 -13.39 -16.83
N GLN A 135 -8.91 -13.40 -17.55
CA GLN A 135 -9.31 -14.54 -18.37
C GLN A 135 -8.36 -14.70 -19.56
N GLU A 136 -8.04 -13.61 -20.25
CA GLU A 136 -7.07 -13.62 -21.35
C GLU A 136 -5.65 -13.96 -20.86
N PHE A 137 -5.24 -13.40 -19.72
CA PHE A 137 -3.97 -13.79 -19.09
C PHE A 137 -3.93 -15.31 -18.82
N HIS A 138 -4.96 -15.86 -18.18
CA HIS A 138 -4.98 -17.28 -17.84
C HIS A 138 -5.03 -18.17 -19.09
N LYS A 139 -5.78 -17.78 -20.12
CA LYS A 139 -5.86 -18.48 -21.41
C LYS A 139 -4.48 -18.59 -22.06
N GLN A 140 -3.75 -17.48 -22.18
CA GLN A 140 -2.42 -17.46 -22.78
C GLN A 140 -1.37 -18.16 -21.90
N ASN A 141 -1.39 -17.91 -20.58
CA ASN A 141 -0.44 -18.52 -19.65
C ASN A 141 -0.67 -20.03 -19.46
N LEU A 142 -1.87 -20.56 -19.74
CA LEU A 142 -2.11 -22.00 -19.82
C LEU A 142 -1.43 -22.64 -21.04
N VAL A 143 -1.34 -21.91 -22.16
CA VAL A 143 -0.64 -22.36 -23.37
C VAL A 143 0.87 -22.29 -23.15
N GLN A 144 1.37 -21.15 -22.66
CA GLN A 144 2.79 -20.93 -22.41
C GLN A 144 3.31 -21.83 -21.27
N ASN A 145 2.60 -21.85 -20.15
CA ASN A 145 3.07 -22.44 -18.89
C ASN A 145 2.02 -23.39 -18.26
N PRO A 146 1.61 -24.46 -18.95
CA PRO A 146 0.55 -25.36 -18.47
C PRO A 146 0.89 -26.04 -17.13
N LYS A 147 2.18 -26.19 -16.81
CA LYS A 147 2.67 -26.83 -15.57
C LYS A 147 2.54 -25.91 -14.34
N HIS A 148 2.28 -24.61 -14.52
CA HIS A 148 2.09 -23.69 -13.40
C HIS A 148 0.76 -23.92 -12.68
N TYR A 149 -0.22 -24.51 -13.36
CA TYR A 149 -1.56 -24.71 -12.85
C TYR A 149 -1.78 -26.14 -12.37
N SER A 150 -2.39 -26.29 -11.20
CA SER A 150 -2.85 -27.60 -10.69
C SER A 150 -4.04 -28.14 -11.50
N PHE A 151 -4.89 -27.25 -12.00
CA PHE A 151 -6.03 -27.56 -12.87
C PHE A 151 -5.91 -26.79 -14.17
N LYS A 152 -6.04 -27.46 -15.32
CA LYS A 152 -5.79 -26.88 -16.64
C LYS A 152 -7.06 -26.42 -17.38
N HIS A 153 -8.19 -26.35 -16.68
CA HIS A 153 -9.46 -25.92 -17.26
C HIS A 153 -9.72 -24.43 -17.00
N LEU A 154 -9.71 -23.61 -18.06
CA LEU A 154 -9.87 -22.17 -17.98
C LEU A 154 -11.17 -21.75 -17.26
N SER A 155 -12.30 -22.39 -17.56
CA SER A 155 -13.58 -22.10 -16.92
C SER A 155 -13.54 -22.29 -15.41
N PHE A 156 -12.82 -23.33 -14.93
CA PHE A 156 -12.67 -23.62 -13.51
C PHE A 156 -11.73 -22.62 -12.83
N ILE A 157 -10.62 -22.26 -13.48
CA ILE A 157 -9.71 -21.20 -13.01
C ILE A 157 -10.47 -19.88 -12.84
N ASN A 158 -11.23 -19.47 -13.87
CA ASN A 158 -12.01 -18.24 -13.86
C ASN A 158 -13.09 -18.26 -12.77
N PHE A 159 -13.76 -19.41 -12.59
CA PHE A 159 -14.75 -19.60 -11.53
C PHE A 159 -14.13 -19.44 -10.13
N ILE A 160 -13.01 -20.11 -9.87
CA ILE A 160 -12.29 -20.02 -8.58
C ILE A 160 -11.82 -18.59 -8.32
N GLN A 161 -11.23 -17.94 -9.33
CA GLN A 161 -10.69 -16.60 -9.20
C GLN A 161 -11.79 -15.58 -8.89
N GLY A 162 -12.90 -15.60 -9.64
CA GLY A 162 -13.92 -14.55 -9.61
C GLY A 162 -13.28 -13.17 -9.73
N THR A 163 -13.61 -12.25 -8.81
CA THR A 163 -13.01 -10.90 -8.75
C THR A 163 -11.78 -10.80 -7.84
N GLY A 164 -11.23 -11.93 -7.40
CA GLY A 164 -10.11 -11.98 -6.47
C GLY A 164 -8.76 -12.24 -7.13
N ILE A 165 -7.78 -12.53 -6.28
CA ILE A 165 -6.45 -12.96 -6.73
C ILE A 165 -6.43 -14.48 -6.90
N TYR A 166 -5.96 -14.96 -8.06
CA TYR A 166 -5.66 -16.38 -8.29
C TYR A 166 -4.16 -16.60 -8.14
N PHE A 167 -3.73 -17.47 -7.22
CA PHE A 167 -2.31 -17.74 -6.98
C PHE A 167 -1.86 -19.07 -7.57
N ASN A 168 -0.73 -19.05 -8.27
CA ASN A 168 0.05 -20.23 -8.64
C ASN A 168 1.27 -20.33 -7.71
N PRO A 169 1.26 -21.21 -6.70
CA PRO A 169 2.38 -21.39 -5.78
C PRO A 169 3.36 -22.48 -6.26
N PHE A 170 4.59 -22.40 -5.77
CA PHE A 170 5.64 -23.41 -5.98
C PHE A 170 5.98 -23.65 -7.45
N VAL A 171 6.04 -22.57 -8.22
CA VAL A 171 6.44 -22.57 -9.62
C VAL A 171 7.94 -22.32 -9.69
N LEU A 172 8.66 -23.04 -10.55
CA LEU A 172 10.07 -22.75 -10.84
C LEU A 172 10.15 -21.92 -12.12
N ILE A 173 10.70 -20.71 -12.04
CA ILE A 173 10.98 -19.82 -13.16
C ILE A 173 12.45 -19.44 -13.04
N ASN A 174 13.26 -19.69 -14.07
CA ASN A 174 14.71 -19.44 -14.06
C ASN A 174 15.42 -20.02 -12.82
N ASN A 175 15.08 -21.26 -12.45
CA ASN A 175 15.56 -21.96 -11.24
C ASN A 175 15.19 -21.28 -9.89
N THR A 176 14.39 -20.21 -9.92
CA THR A 176 13.91 -19.52 -8.73
C THR A 176 12.50 -20.00 -8.36
N LEU A 177 12.28 -20.30 -7.08
CA LEU A 177 10.99 -20.72 -6.57
C LEU A 177 10.06 -19.52 -6.40
N VAL A 178 9.00 -19.46 -7.20
CA VAL A 178 8.06 -18.36 -7.29
C VAL A 178 6.66 -18.78 -6.85
N LYS A 179 5.96 -17.84 -6.22
CA LYS A 179 4.50 -17.82 -6.11
C LYS A 179 4.01 -16.50 -6.69
N TYR A 180 3.15 -16.57 -7.69
CA TYR A 180 2.58 -15.36 -8.29
C TYR A 180 1.06 -15.38 -8.25
N GLY A 181 0.47 -14.22 -7.96
CA GLY A 181 -0.97 -13.99 -7.93
C GLY A 181 -1.42 -13.11 -9.10
N ILE A 182 -2.56 -13.42 -9.72
CA ILE A 182 -3.13 -12.65 -10.82
C ILE A 182 -4.40 -11.93 -10.36
N ILE A 183 -4.45 -10.61 -10.56
CA ILE A 183 -5.62 -9.75 -10.26
C ILE A 183 -5.90 -8.82 -11.44
N SER A 184 -7.18 -8.53 -11.71
CA SER A 184 -7.51 -7.53 -12.74
C SER A 184 -7.24 -6.11 -12.25
N THR A 185 -6.85 -5.22 -13.17
CA THR A 185 -6.67 -3.78 -12.90
C THR A 185 -7.91 -3.19 -12.25
N LYS A 186 -9.11 -3.53 -12.73
CA LYS A 186 -10.38 -3.13 -12.12
C LYS A 186 -10.49 -3.55 -10.66
N SER A 187 -10.21 -4.82 -10.34
CA SER A 187 -10.35 -5.33 -8.95
C SER A 187 -9.30 -4.73 -8.02
N ALA A 188 -8.08 -4.50 -8.51
CA ALA A 188 -7.01 -3.86 -7.77
C ALA A 188 -7.37 -2.40 -7.40
N LEU A 189 -7.82 -1.60 -8.38
CA LEU A 189 -8.26 -0.21 -8.15
C LEU A 189 -9.47 -0.14 -7.22
N LEU A 190 -10.44 -1.05 -7.39
CA LEU A 190 -11.61 -1.15 -6.51
C LEU A 190 -11.20 -1.41 -5.05
N ASP A 191 -10.31 -2.37 -4.79
CA ASP A 191 -9.90 -2.67 -3.42
C ASP A 191 -9.10 -1.51 -2.80
N LEU A 192 -8.23 -0.85 -3.57
CA LEU A 192 -7.48 0.35 -3.12
C LEU A 192 -8.42 1.52 -2.76
N CYS A 193 -9.49 1.69 -3.52
CA CYS A 193 -10.43 2.79 -3.38
C CYS A 193 -11.51 2.55 -2.31
N GLU A 194 -12.02 1.32 -2.21
CA GLU A 194 -13.26 1.01 -1.48
C GLU A 194 -13.06 0.06 -0.30
N TRP A 195 -11.90 -0.59 -0.19
CA TRP A 195 -11.62 -1.62 0.81
C TRP A 195 -12.67 -2.75 0.80
N ASN A 196 -13.04 -3.22 -0.40
CA ASN A 196 -14.04 -4.27 -0.58
C ASN A 196 -13.58 -5.63 -0.02
N SER A 197 -12.26 -5.87 0.04
CA SER A 197 -11.68 -7.11 0.55
C SER A 197 -10.51 -6.88 1.51
N LEU A 198 -9.86 -5.71 1.42
CA LEU A 198 -8.61 -5.37 2.12
C LEU A 198 -7.47 -6.36 1.88
N TYR A 199 -7.57 -7.22 0.86
CA TYR A 199 -6.55 -8.23 0.59
C TYR A 199 -5.40 -7.64 -0.22
N PHE A 200 -5.72 -7.00 -1.34
CA PHE A 200 -4.75 -6.31 -2.18
C PHE A 200 -4.38 -4.97 -1.55
N ALA A 201 -5.37 -4.16 -1.18
CA ALA A 201 -5.15 -2.86 -0.54
C ALA A 201 -4.37 -3.01 0.78
N GLY A 202 -4.71 -4.01 1.60
CA GLY A 202 -3.96 -4.32 2.81
C GLY A 202 -2.51 -4.69 2.53
N ARG A 203 -2.20 -5.34 1.39
CA ARG A 203 -0.80 -5.62 1.03
C ARG A 203 -0.01 -4.34 0.74
N LEU A 204 -0.62 -3.40 0.02
CA LEU A 204 0.01 -2.12 -0.38
C LEU A 204 0.06 -1.06 0.74
N GLN A 205 -0.58 -1.32 1.89
CA GLN A 205 -0.38 -0.52 3.12
C GLN A 205 0.99 -0.74 3.78
N LYS A 206 1.77 -1.69 3.27
CA LYS A 206 3.10 -2.06 3.77
C LYS A 206 4.09 -1.96 2.61
N PRO A 207 5.40 -1.81 2.89
CA PRO A 207 6.43 -1.82 1.86
C PRO A 207 6.32 -3.01 0.91
N VAL A 208 6.45 -2.71 -0.37
CA VAL A 208 6.48 -3.65 -1.50
C VAL A 208 7.56 -3.19 -2.47
N ASN A 209 8.03 -4.10 -3.31
CA ASN A 209 8.84 -3.75 -4.47
C ASN A 209 7.94 -3.61 -5.70
N ILE A 210 7.93 -2.46 -6.37
CA ILE A 210 7.24 -2.30 -7.65
C ILE A 210 8.25 -2.65 -8.75
N ILE A 211 8.05 -3.81 -9.37
CA ILE A 211 9.01 -4.39 -10.32
C ILE A 211 8.74 -3.88 -11.73
N LYS A 212 7.45 -3.76 -12.06
CA LYS A 212 6.93 -3.23 -13.32
C LYS A 212 5.79 -2.26 -13.00
N ASP A 213 5.76 -1.13 -13.70
CA ASP A 213 4.86 -0.01 -13.39
C ASP A 213 4.38 0.72 -14.67
N GLU A 214 3.45 0.12 -15.40
CA GLU A 214 2.85 0.72 -16.61
C GLU A 214 1.50 1.40 -16.33
N ASP A 215 0.98 1.34 -15.09
CA ASP A 215 -0.28 1.96 -14.69
C ASP A 215 -0.14 2.81 -13.41
N LEU A 216 0.07 4.12 -13.62
CA LEU A 216 0.23 5.12 -12.57
C LEU A 216 -0.99 5.21 -11.63
N ARG A 217 -2.19 4.77 -12.07
CA ARG A 217 -3.41 4.79 -11.23
C ARG A 217 -3.24 3.95 -9.97
N ILE A 218 -2.43 2.89 -10.02
CA ILE A 218 -2.16 2.02 -8.87
C ILE A 218 -1.43 2.81 -7.78
N LYS A 219 -0.30 3.46 -8.11
CA LYS A 219 0.42 4.30 -7.12
C LYS A 219 -0.43 5.48 -6.67
N PHE A 220 -1.15 6.11 -7.59
CA PHE A 220 -2.02 7.25 -7.28
C PHE A 220 -3.09 6.87 -6.25
N LEU A 221 -3.91 5.86 -6.51
CA LEU A 221 -4.92 5.41 -5.54
C LEU A 221 -4.30 4.79 -4.28
N ASN A 222 -3.08 4.25 -4.37
CA ASN A 222 -2.42 3.76 -3.17
C ASN A 222 -2.04 4.87 -2.19
N GLN A 223 -1.79 6.12 -2.62
CA GLN A 223 -1.64 7.24 -1.66
C GLN A 223 -2.91 7.45 -0.83
N TYR A 224 -4.08 7.36 -1.46
CA TYR A 224 -5.37 7.40 -0.77
C TYR A 224 -5.54 6.23 0.20
N ASN A 225 -5.16 5.01 -0.22
CA ASN A 225 -5.15 3.83 0.66
C ASN A 225 -4.22 4.01 1.88
N LEU A 226 -2.99 4.50 1.67
CA LEU A 226 -2.00 4.77 2.74
C LEU A 226 -2.53 5.81 3.73
N LYS A 227 -3.07 6.93 3.23
CA LYS A 227 -3.67 7.96 4.08
C LYS A 227 -4.78 7.39 4.95
N ASN A 228 -5.67 6.59 4.39
CA ASN A 228 -6.80 6.05 5.16
C ASN A 228 -6.37 4.95 6.14
N ALA A 229 -5.34 4.16 5.81
CA ALA A 229 -4.75 3.22 6.76
C ALA A 229 -4.12 3.95 7.96
N MET A 230 -3.44 5.08 7.73
CA MET A 230 -2.94 5.93 8.80
C MET A 230 -4.08 6.55 9.62
N THR A 231 -5.14 7.07 8.97
CA THR A 231 -6.33 7.60 9.66
C THR A 231 -6.90 6.59 10.66
N ILE A 232 -7.19 5.37 10.19
CA ILE A 232 -7.73 4.30 11.02
C ILE A 232 -6.76 3.95 12.14
N SER A 233 -5.46 3.82 11.84
CA SER A 233 -4.46 3.43 12.83
C SER A 233 -4.35 4.44 13.98
N ILE A 234 -4.36 5.74 13.68
CA ILE A 234 -4.33 6.80 14.69
C ILE A 234 -5.59 6.75 15.57
N ILE A 235 -6.77 6.49 14.97
CA ILE A 235 -8.02 6.33 15.74
C ILE A 235 -7.97 5.09 16.64
N LEU A 236 -7.38 3.99 16.18
CA LEU A 236 -7.32 2.72 16.90
C LEU A 236 -6.24 2.64 17.98
N LEU A 237 -5.15 3.40 17.86
CA LEU A 237 -4.15 3.52 18.93
C LEU A 237 -4.86 3.96 20.23
N GLN A 238 -4.62 3.30 21.35
CA GLN A 238 -5.29 3.65 22.61
C GLN A 238 -4.64 4.85 23.29
N GLN A 239 -3.31 4.93 23.20
CA GLN A 239 -2.54 5.97 23.85
C GLN A 239 -2.68 7.32 23.12
N PRO A 240 -2.71 8.45 23.86
CA PRO A 240 -2.74 9.79 23.28
C PRO A 240 -1.40 10.19 22.64
N GLN A 241 -0.31 9.59 23.12
CA GLN A 241 1.05 9.75 22.61
C GLN A 241 1.57 8.39 22.15
N PHE A 242 2.35 8.38 21.07
CA PHE A 242 2.90 7.15 20.49
C PHE A 242 4.09 7.48 19.59
N THR A 243 4.95 6.50 19.40
CA THR A 243 6.11 6.57 18.52
C THR A 243 5.76 6.22 17.08
N GLU A 244 6.60 6.64 16.14
CA GLU A 244 6.50 6.28 14.73
C GLU A 244 6.53 4.76 14.51
N LEU A 245 7.33 4.05 15.31
CA LEU A 245 7.37 2.58 15.35
C LEU A 245 6.00 1.98 15.70
N GLU A 246 5.36 2.47 16.77
CA GLU A 246 4.02 2.01 17.18
C GLU A 246 2.95 2.32 16.13
N LEU A 247 3.06 3.46 15.44
CA LEU A 247 2.17 3.81 14.33
C LEU A 247 2.28 2.79 13.19
N TYR A 248 3.48 2.45 12.75
CA TYR A 248 3.69 1.48 11.67
C TYR A 248 3.32 0.05 12.07
N GLN A 249 3.52 -0.32 13.33
CA GLN A 249 2.99 -1.57 13.88
C GLN A 249 1.47 -1.59 13.87
N GLN A 250 0.80 -0.50 14.26
CA GLN A 250 -0.66 -0.42 14.22
C GLN A 250 -1.20 -0.49 12.78
N ILE A 251 -0.58 0.20 11.83
CA ILE A 251 -0.91 0.12 10.40
C ILE A 251 -0.75 -1.31 9.89
N THR A 252 0.37 -1.96 10.19
CA THR A 252 0.65 -3.33 9.79
C THR A 252 -0.36 -4.31 10.40
N LYS A 253 -0.78 -4.08 11.65
CA LYS A 253 -1.79 -4.88 12.35
C LYS A 253 -3.15 -4.87 11.65
N LEU A 254 -3.53 -3.79 10.94
CA LEU A 254 -4.81 -3.71 10.24
C LEU A 254 -5.02 -4.90 9.31
N SER A 255 -4.00 -5.30 8.53
CA SER A 255 -4.09 -6.40 7.57
C SER A 255 -4.28 -7.79 8.21
N TYR A 256 -4.12 -7.89 9.53
CA TYR A 256 -4.24 -9.14 10.29
C TYR A 256 -5.46 -9.13 11.22
N LEU A 257 -6.17 -8.01 11.34
CA LEU A 257 -7.40 -7.93 12.12
C LEU A 257 -8.46 -8.86 11.51
N GLY A 258 -8.85 -9.90 12.25
CA GLY A 258 -9.81 -10.88 11.77
C GLY A 258 -9.27 -11.87 10.73
N ASP A 259 -7.98 -11.85 10.40
CA ASP A 259 -7.37 -12.83 9.47
C ASP A 259 -7.49 -14.24 10.06
N PHE A 260 -8.25 -15.10 9.38
CA PHE A 260 -8.48 -16.48 9.80
C PHE A 260 -7.17 -17.25 10.00
N ARG A 261 -6.15 -16.98 9.18
CA ARG A 261 -4.85 -17.66 9.25
C ARG A 261 -4.13 -17.38 10.56
N MET A 262 -4.27 -16.18 11.12
CA MET A 262 -3.71 -15.83 12.44
C MET A 262 -4.42 -16.62 13.55
N LYS A 263 -5.74 -16.81 13.44
CA LYS A 263 -6.54 -17.54 14.46
C LYS A 263 -6.21 -19.03 14.53
N ILE A 264 -5.87 -19.64 13.40
CA ILE A 264 -5.54 -21.07 13.33
C ILE A 264 -4.03 -21.38 13.46
N GLY A 265 -3.20 -20.40 13.81
CA GLY A 265 -1.75 -20.60 13.95
C GLY A 265 -0.98 -20.71 12.63
N GLY A 266 -1.57 -20.28 11.51
CA GLY A 266 -0.93 -20.28 10.19
C GLY A 266 0.03 -19.13 9.93
N GLU A 267 0.28 -18.26 10.91
CA GLU A 267 1.20 -17.12 10.82
C GLU A 267 1.89 -16.86 12.17
N ASN A 268 3.14 -16.38 12.13
CA ASN A 268 3.93 -16.07 13.34
C ASN A 268 3.23 -14.97 14.19
N PRO A 269 3.04 -15.14 15.52
CA PRO A 269 2.38 -14.15 16.37
C PRO A 269 3.12 -12.79 16.41
N ASN A 270 4.45 -12.80 16.27
CA ASN A 270 5.30 -11.60 16.25
C ASN A 270 5.48 -11.01 14.84
N LYS A 271 4.75 -11.51 13.84
CA LYS A 271 4.92 -11.12 12.43
C LYS A 271 4.82 -9.61 12.20
N VAL A 272 3.92 -8.92 12.91
CA VAL A 272 3.77 -7.46 12.83
C VAL A 272 5.07 -6.76 13.24
N LYS A 273 5.60 -7.10 14.42
CA LYS A 273 6.84 -6.51 14.97
C LYS A 273 8.04 -6.81 14.06
N ASN A 274 8.18 -8.06 13.61
CA ASN A 274 9.30 -8.48 12.76
C ASN A 274 9.31 -7.81 11.38
N ILE A 275 8.13 -7.54 10.81
CA ILE A 275 8.01 -6.81 9.54
C ILE A 275 8.44 -5.36 9.74
N VAL A 276 7.87 -4.68 10.74
CA VAL A 276 8.10 -3.25 10.92
C VAL A 276 9.53 -2.97 11.33
N ASN A 277 10.10 -3.72 12.27
CA ASN A 277 11.47 -3.51 12.73
C ASN A 277 12.48 -3.63 11.58
N LYS A 278 12.38 -4.69 10.77
CA LYS A 278 13.30 -4.90 9.65
C LYS A 278 13.10 -3.88 8.51
N GLN A 279 11.87 -3.44 8.28
CA GLN A 279 11.51 -2.60 7.14
C GLN A 279 11.23 -1.14 7.56
N PHE A 280 11.66 -0.73 8.75
CA PHE A 280 11.26 0.53 9.37
C PHE A 280 11.58 1.72 8.47
N THR A 281 12.78 1.79 7.89
CA THR A 281 13.18 2.84 6.93
C THR A 281 12.27 2.90 5.71
N HIS A 282 11.83 1.74 5.19
CA HIS A 282 10.88 1.71 4.07
C HIS A 282 9.49 2.19 4.49
N PHE A 283 9.04 1.91 5.73
CA PHE A 283 7.81 2.50 6.25
C PHE A 283 7.92 4.01 6.39
N LYS A 284 9.04 4.53 6.91
CA LYS A 284 9.30 5.99 6.97
C LYS A 284 9.14 6.61 5.58
N LYS A 285 9.86 6.07 4.58
CA LYS A 285 9.77 6.53 3.20
C LYS A 285 8.32 6.48 2.67
N LEU A 286 7.65 5.33 2.84
CA LEU A 286 6.29 5.08 2.33
C LEU A 286 5.26 6.07 2.88
N TYR A 287 5.33 6.36 4.17
CA TYR A 287 4.34 7.17 4.86
C TYR A 287 4.72 8.63 5.02
N GLU A 288 5.96 9.06 4.73
CA GLU A 288 6.40 10.44 4.91
C GLU A 288 5.44 11.50 4.32
N PRO A 289 5.04 11.46 3.03
CA PRO A 289 4.13 12.47 2.49
C PRO A 289 2.74 12.45 3.16
N ILE A 290 2.31 11.28 3.66
CA ILE A 290 1.07 11.15 4.41
C ILE A 290 1.24 11.75 5.81
N LEU A 291 2.33 11.42 6.49
CA LEU A 291 2.63 11.93 7.82
C LEU A 291 2.71 13.46 7.81
N GLN A 292 3.34 14.05 6.80
CA GLN A 292 3.38 15.50 6.59
C GLN A 292 1.97 16.09 6.43
N PHE A 293 1.07 15.41 5.72
CA PHE A 293 -0.33 15.83 5.65
C PHE A 293 -1.01 15.84 7.04
N PHE A 294 -0.77 14.84 7.89
CA PHE A 294 -1.34 14.80 9.25
C PHE A 294 -0.75 15.87 10.18
N ILE A 295 0.55 16.17 10.05
CA ILE A 295 1.22 17.22 10.82
C ILE A 295 0.74 18.60 10.37
N HIS A 296 0.75 18.88 9.06
CA HIS A 296 0.34 20.16 8.50
C HIS A 296 -1.12 20.50 8.82
N ASN A 297 -2.01 19.51 8.83
CA ASN A 297 -3.43 19.69 9.19
C ASN A 297 -3.67 19.63 10.72
N ASN A 298 -2.62 19.59 11.54
CA ASN A 298 -2.68 19.55 13.00
C ASN A 298 -3.54 18.38 13.53
N TYR A 299 -3.46 17.22 12.89
CA TYR A 299 -4.02 15.96 13.39
C TYR A 299 -3.02 15.24 14.30
N LEU A 300 -1.73 15.43 14.04
CA LEU A 300 -0.61 14.96 14.86
C LEU A 300 0.30 16.14 15.22
N ILE A 301 0.76 16.17 16.46
CA ILE A 301 1.73 17.13 16.97
C ILE A 301 3.02 16.37 17.26
N ILE A 302 4.15 16.82 16.73
CA ILE A 302 5.46 16.24 17.04
C ILE A 302 5.81 16.66 18.48
N LEU A 303 6.03 15.68 19.35
CA LEU A 303 6.53 15.91 20.71
C LEU A 303 8.05 15.78 20.77
N ASP A 304 8.59 14.82 20.02
CA ASP A 304 10.01 14.57 19.87
C ASP A 304 10.31 14.26 18.40
N ASN A 305 11.27 14.99 17.84
CA ASN A 305 11.67 14.89 16.43
C ASN A 305 12.95 14.07 16.27
N ASP A 306 13.08 12.99 17.04
CA ASP A 306 14.15 12.01 16.90
C ASP A 306 14.29 11.55 15.42
N PRO A 307 15.50 11.60 14.84
CA PRO A 307 15.72 11.28 13.43
C PRO A 307 15.43 9.81 13.08
N ILE A 308 15.48 8.92 14.08
CA ILE A 308 15.19 7.51 13.97
C ILE A 308 13.70 7.29 14.24
N ASN A 309 13.20 7.58 15.43
CA ASN A 309 11.84 7.22 15.86
C ASN A 309 11.10 8.38 16.53
N ARG A 310 10.42 9.20 15.72
CA ARG A 310 9.66 10.38 16.17
C ARG A 310 8.55 10.00 17.16
N THR A 311 8.24 10.89 18.08
CA THR A 311 7.10 10.75 19.00
C THR A 311 6.02 11.78 18.68
N PHE A 312 4.76 11.33 18.61
CA PHE A 312 3.61 12.15 18.27
C PHE A 312 2.57 12.17 19.38
N LYS A 313 1.83 13.27 19.45
CA LYS A 313 0.57 13.40 20.20
C LYS A 313 -0.60 13.55 19.24
N LYS A 314 -1.71 12.86 19.52
CA LYS A 314 -2.95 13.01 18.76
C LYS A 314 -3.61 14.35 19.05
N ASN A 315 -4.06 15.01 17.98
CA ASN A 315 -5.00 16.12 18.06
C ASN A 315 -6.30 15.76 17.32
N LEU A 316 -7.03 14.79 17.87
CA LEU A 316 -8.28 14.28 17.33
C LEU A 316 -9.50 14.82 18.06
N ASN A 317 -9.68 16.15 18.03
CA ASN A 317 -10.95 16.76 18.44
C ASN A 317 -12.12 16.30 17.54
N THR A 318 -13.35 16.61 17.94
CA THR A 318 -14.56 16.16 17.22
C THR A 318 -14.52 16.57 15.74
N ASN A 319 -14.14 17.79 15.42
CA ASN A 319 -14.11 18.28 14.04
C ASN A 319 -13.03 17.58 13.20
N ASN A 320 -11.84 17.38 13.77
CA ASN A 320 -10.75 16.66 13.12
C ASN A 320 -11.14 15.20 12.84
N LYS A 321 -11.82 14.54 13.79
CA LYS A 321 -12.38 13.21 13.57
C LYS A 321 -13.42 13.18 12.45
N ILE A 322 -14.35 14.14 12.40
CA ILE A 322 -15.34 14.23 11.32
C ILE A 322 -14.65 14.35 9.96
N LYS A 323 -13.65 15.24 9.82
CA LYS A 323 -12.87 15.41 8.58
C LYS A 323 -12.17 14.12 8.15
N LEU A 324 -11.53 13.44 9.09
CA LEU A 324 -10.84 12.18 8.82
C LEU A 324 -11.80 11.03 8.49
N ILE A 325 -12.91 10.90 9.22
CA ILE A 325 -13.90 9.82 8.98
C ILE A 325 -14.64 10.05 7.67
N SER A 326 -14.98 11.29 7.31
CA SER A 326 -15.70 11.61 6.07
C SER A 326 -14.89 11.36 4.79
N THR A 327 -13.56 11.27 4.91
CA THR A 327 -12.64 11.03 3.78
C THR A 327 -12.19 9.58 3.67
N LEU A 328 -12.63 8.69 4.56
CA LEU A 328 -12.42 7.24 4.44
C LEU A 328 -13.11 6.68 3.18
N PRO A 329 -12.69 5.50 2.69
CA PRO A 329 -13.31 4.82 1.55
C PRO A 329 -14.84 4.75 1.67
N LEU A 330 -15.56 5.08 0.60
CA LEU A 330 -17.01 5.26 0.65
C LEU A 330 -17.73 3.98 1.13
N GLN A 331 -17.38 2.81 0.60
CA GLN A 331 -17.98 1.55 1.03
C GLN A 331 -17.65 1.21 2.49
N PHE A 332 -16.44 1.54 2.94
CA PHE A 332 -16.08 1.39 4.35
C PHE A 332 -16.93 2.30 5.25
N ARG A 333 -17.12 3.56 4.85
CA ARG A 333 -17.97 4.53 5.59
C ARG A 333 -19.41 4.05 5.67
N LYS A 334 -19.98 3.54 4.57
CA LYS A 334 -21.33 2.96 4.56
C LYS A 334 -21.46 1.84 5.60
N GLN A 335 -20.52 0.90 5.63
CA GLN A 335 -20.52 -0.20 6.61
C GLN A 335 -20.33 0.29 8.05
N LEU A 336 -19.50 1.32 8.25
CA LEU A 336 -19.29 1.92 9.57
C LEU A 336 -20.54 2.64 10.06
N TYR A 337 -21.19 3.45 9.22
CA TYR A 337 -22.40 4.19 9.58
C TYR A 337 -23.56 3.25 9.87
N GLN A 338 -23.64 2.10 9.20
CA GLN A 338 -24.61 1.04 9.55
C GLN A 338 -24.44 0.46 10.97
N GLN A 339 -23.29 0.67 11.65
CA GLN A 339 -23.15 0.32 13.07
C GLN A 339 -23.82 1.35 14.00
N TYR A 340 -24.28 2.48 13.46
CA TYR A 340 -24.87 3.59 14.21
C TYR A 340 -26.23 3.94 13.61
N TYR A 341 -27.30 3.48 14.27
CA TYR A 341 -28.66 3.85 13.91
C TYR A 341 -28.95 5.29 14.35
N ASP A 342 -29.50 6.12 13.44
CA ASP A 342 -29.93 7.51 13.66
C ASP A 342 -28.91 8.45 14.33
N LYS A 343 -27.60 8.16 14.21
CA LYS A 343 -26.55 9.04 14.72
C LYS A 343 -25.97 9.92 13.64
N SER A 344 -25.77 11.20 13.95
CA SER A 344 -25.02 12.09 13.07
C SER A 344 -23.52 11.73 13.05
N ILE A 345 -22.79 12.18 12.03
CA ILE A 345 -21.32 12.01 11.98
C ILE A 345 -20.62 12.64 13.20
N LYS A 346 -21.21 13.69 13.78
CA LYS A 346 -20.72 14.36 14.99
C LYS A 346 -20.86 13.45 16.21
N ASP A 347 -21.96 12.72 16.32
CA ASP A 347 -22.18 11.75 17.39
C ASP A 347 -21.24 10.55 17.24
N ILE A 348 -21.07 10.06 16.01
CA ILE A 348 -20.09 9.00 15.70
C ILE A 348 -18.67 9.41 16.08
N ALA A 349 -18.27 10.64 15.77
CA ALA A 349 -16.95 11.17 16.11
C ALA A 349 -16.71 11.31 17.62
N LYS A 350 -17.77 11.56 18.39
CA LYS A 350 -17.72 11.64 19.87
C LYS A 350 -17.83 10.27 20.54
N ASP A 351 -18.27 9.24 19.82
CA ASP A 351 -18.54 7.92 20.40
C ASP A 351 -17.25 7.27 20.92
N LYS A 352 -17.26 6.86 22.20
CA LYS A 352 -16.15 6.15 22.84
C LYS A 352 -15.93 4.76 22.24
N GLN A 353 -16.96 4.17 21.63
CA GLN A 353 -16.90 2.87 20.96
C GLN A 353 -16.48 2.94 19.49
N LEU A 354 -16.12 4.13 18.97
CA LEU A 354 -15.71 4.29 17.57
C LEU A 354 -14.62 3.32 17.14
N ALA A 355 -13.58 3.17 17.96
CA ALA A 355 -12.49 2.23 17.68
C ALA A 355 -12.98 0.77 17.59
N LYS A 356 -13.92 0.38 18.45
CA LYS A 356 -14.53 -0.95 18.44
C LYS A 356 -15.34 -1.20 17.16
N HIS A 357 -16.17 -0.24 16.73
CA HIS A 357 -16.95 -0.37 15.50
C HIS A 357 -16.08 -0.38 14.25
N ILE A 358 -15.05 0.47 14.17
CA ILE A 358 -14.04 0.43 13.11
C ILE A 358 -13.38 -0.94 13.05
N THR A 359 -12.90 -1.45 14.20
CA THR A 359 -12.26 -2.76 14.30
C THR A 359 -13.20 -3.88 13.81
N LYS A 360 -14.49 -3.82 14.17
CA LYS A 360 -15.50 -4.79 13.73
C LYS A 360 -15.67 -4.79 12.21
N VAL A 361 -15.78 -3.62 11.58
CA VAL A 361 -15.91 -3.50 10.11
C VAL A 361 -14.66 -4.07 9.41
N ILE A 362 -13.46 -3.65 9.82
CA ILE A 362 -12.19 -4.14 9.25
C ILE A 362 -12.08 -5.66 9.40
N SER A 363 -12.32 -6.16 10.62
CA SER A 363 -12.19 -7.59 10.92
C SER A 363 -13.15 -8.43 10.10
N ARG A 364 -14.40 -7.96 9.90
CA ARG A 364 -15.38 -8.67 9.07
C ARG A 364 -14.94 -8.74 7.62
N THR A 365 -14.49 -7.62 7.04
CA THR A 365 -14.00 -7.56 5.66
C THR A 365 -12.82 -8.51 5.44
N ILE A 366 -11.82 -8.45 6.32
CA ILE A 366 -10.60 -9.28 6.22
C ILE A 366 -10.92 -10.75 6.50
N GLN A 367 -11.80 -11.07 7.44
CA GLN A 367 -12.20 -12.45 7.72
C GLN A 367 -12.84 -13.11 6.49
N ILE A 368 -13.81 -12.44 5.85
CA ILE A 368 -14.45 -12.96 4.64
C ILE A 368 -13.41 -13.17 3.53
N SER A 369 -12.52 -12.19 3.35
CA SER A 369 -11.48 -12.25 2.32
C SER A 369 -10.45 -13.35 2.57
N SER A 370 -9.94 -13.49 3.80
CA SER A 370 -8.95 -14.50 4.18
C SER A 370 -9.49 -15.92 4.08
N ILE A 371 -10.76 -16.15 4.43
CA ILE A 371 -11.43 -17.45 4.23
C ILE A 371 -11.55 -17.78 2.75
N LYS A 372 -12.04 -16.84 1.92
CA LYS A 372 -12.11 -17.04 0.46
C LYS A 372 -10.73 -17.37 -0.13
N GLN A 373 -9.68 -16.70 0.33
CA GLN A 373 -8.32 -16.95 -0.11
C GLN A 373 -7.74 -18.27 0.38
N ALA A 374 -8.07 -18.69 1.60
CA ALA A 374 -7.69 -20.02 2.09
C ALA A 374 -8.34 -21.13 1.25
N ILE A 375 -9.64 -21.01 0.96
CA ILE A 375 -10.38 -21.96 0.10
C ILE A 375 -9.75 -21.99 -1.30
N ARG A 376 -9.52 -20.83 -1.91
CA ARG A 376 -8.85 -20.74 -3.22
C ARG A 376 -7.47 -21.41 -3.18
N GLY A 377 -6.68 -21.16 -2.14
CA GLY A 377 -5.35 -21.75 -1.98
C GLY A 377 -5.35 -23.29 -1.90
N VAL A 378 -6.44 -23.90 -1.40
CA VAL A 378 -6.62 -25.36 -1.45
C VAL A 378 -6.78 -25.84 -2.89
N PHE A 379 -7.62 -25.17 -3.67
CA PHE A 379 -7.84 -25.52 -5.07
C PHE A 379 -6.64 -25.18 -5.95
N THR A 380 -5.96 -24.06 -5.76
CA THR A 380 -4.90 -23.66 -6.68
C THR A 380 -3.57 -24.38 -6.45
N ALA A 381 -3.23 -24.73 -5.20
CA ALA A 381 -2.03 -25.51 -4.92
C ALA A 381 -2.23 -27.03 -5.13
N GLY A 382 -3.48 -27.51 -5.07
CA GLY A 382 -3.80 -28.93 -4.98
C GLY A 382 -3.61 -29.47 -3.56
N ILE A 383 -4.46 -30.44 -3.16
CA ILE A 383 -4.61 -30.92 -1.77
C ILE A 383 -3.25 -31.23 -1.11
N VAL A 384 -2.37 -31.94 -1.80
CA VAL A 384 -1.04 -32.35 -1.27
C VAL A 384 -0.12 -31.15 -1.02
N LYS A 385 -0.05 -30.17 -1.93
CA LYS A 385 0.83 -28.98 -1.75
C LYS A 385 0.25 -28.02 -0.73
N SER A 386 -1.08 -27.95 -0.58
CA SER A 386 -1.74 -27.16 0.46
C SER A 386 -1.41 -27.68 1.86
N VAL A 387 -1.37 -29.00 2.06
CA VAL A 387 -0.95 -29.62 3.33
C VAL A 387 0.52 -29.30 3.62
N LYS A 388 1.42 -29.44 2.64
CA LYS A 388 2.84 -29.07 2.80
C LYS A 388 3.03 -27.59 3.16
N TYR A 389 2.27 -26.70 2.54
CA TYR A 389 2.32 -25.26 2.84
C TYR A 389 1.81 -24.94 4.26
N ALA A 390 0.67 -25.53 4.63
CA ALA A 390 0.09 -25.36 5.97
C ALA A 390 1.06 -25.88 7.05
N TRP A 391 1.69 -27.03 6.82
CA TRP A 391 2.71 -27.59 7.71
C TRP A 391 3.92 -26.66 7.88
N ALA A 392 4.49 -26.15 6.78
CA ALA A 392 5.62 -25.22 6.83
C ALA A 392 5.28 -23.92 7.60
N LYS A 393 4.03 -23.46 7.54
CA LYS A 393 3.55 -22.32 8.33
C LYS A 393 3.36 -22.66 9.80
N GLN A 394 2.83 -23.85 10.10
CA GLN A 394 2.63 -24.33 11.46
C GLN A 394 3.94 -24.52 12.22
N VAL A 395 4.96 -25.09 11.56
CA VAL A 395 6.32 -25.22 12.13
C VAL A 395 6.89 -23.85 12.51
N LYS A 396 6.72 -22.84 11.64
CA LYS A 396 7.17 -21.47 11.93
C LYS A 396 6.44 -20.86 13.13
N PHE A 397 5.15 -21.14 13.28
CA PHE A 397 4.38 -20.70 14.44
C PHE A 397 4.90 -21.32 15.74
N TRP A 398 5.17 -22.63 15.76
CA TRP A 398 5.71 -23.32 16.93
C TRP A 398 7.12 -22.83 17.29
N GLN A 399 8.00 -22.67 16.31
CA GLN A 399 9.35 -22.11 16.53
C GLN A 399 9.32 -20.70 17.12
N ALA A 400 8.37 -19.86 16.68
CA ALA A 400 8.20 -18.52 17.22
C ALA A 400 7.69 -18.53 18.68
N LYS A 401 6.82 -19.48 19.02
CA LYS A 401 6.28 -19.63 20.38
C LYS A 401 7.31 -20.16 21.38
N ALA A 402 8.23 -21.02 20.94
CA ALA A 402 9.29 -21.56 21.79
C ALA A 402 10.42 -20.56 22.13
N LYS A 403 10.45 -19.39 21.47
CA LYS A 403 11.40 -18.29 21.72
C LYS A 403 10.83 -17.17 22.61
N VAL A 404 9.60 -17.37 23.12
CA VAL A 404 8.94 -16.53 24.14
C VAL A 404 8.95 -17.35 25.42
#